data_AF-A0A8S9TH70-F1
#
_entry.id   AF-A0A8S9TH70-F1
#
_cell.length_a   1.000
_cell.length_b   1.000
_cell.length_c   1.000
_cell.angle_alpha   90.00
_cell.angle_beta   90.00
_cell.angle_gamma   90.00
#
_symmetry.space_group_name_H-M   'P 1'
#
loop_
_entity.id
_entity.type
_entity.pdbx_description
1 polymer ?
#
loop_
_entity_poly.entity_id
_entity_poly.type
_entity_poly.pdbx_seq_one_letter_code
_entity_poly.pdbx_strand_id
1 'polypeptide(L)'
;MTHMSIALEKATVWFSWPNITAVKANNSFSIIHPTSSGTIPLNLTIPDGGYNVSDLNNYLFWYLVSQGYYISNNSTGEQTVYCKFVVNPSTYQVQFISYPVPTALPSGFTAGPQLTFPSTSKGPQLSIASPAFGKVIGFATGTFPSSQPSTITTVSSTSTPVVSDVQNVVVTLDSCCNPYAPNSKVIHSFSPAGTNYANLITTALSFIPQQSGWRSEITVQLCDQYLSPLNNSRPRCHNNSAAAHRKNPRIDICGMYISNQKRLRRYRKDRDAEERNSDATQLRLYELLAQEAGEEEQASRLANSARRIGSQILDPSEPSEAVGSIDPIVAAIKGKYLDKLIKEFRALPSSSLSPALQNIQRNLSHATFRSKLNERMAEMKAKSASAIEFSQAFLDKVAAGDPEAKKEFMKVVQQCIKDAVKARTAAKKAKK
;
A
#
# COMPACT_ATOMS: atom_id res chain seq x y z
N MET A 1 -21.43 -26.99 -29.81
CA MET A 1 -21.47 -26.95 -28.33
C MET A 1 -21.14 -25.53 -27.90
N THR A 2 -22.01 -24.85 -27.15
CA THR A 2 -21.74 -23.47 -26.70
C THR A 2 -20.67 -23.47 -25.62
N HIS A 3 -19.55 -22.80 -25.87
CA HIS A 3 -18.46 -22.62 -24.90
C HIS A 3 -18.98 -21.84 -23.69
N MET A 4 -19.18 -22.52 -22.56
CA MET A 4 -19.47 -21.87 -21.28
C MET A 4 -18.14 -21.44 -20.65
N SER A 5 -18.10 -20.23 -20.13
CA SER A 5 -16.94 -19.68 -19.44
C SER A 5 -17.35 -19.25 -18.04
N ILE A 6 -16.48 -19.51 -17.09
CA ILE A 6 -16.61 -19.07 -15.71
C ILE A 6 -15.60 -17.95 -15.44
N ALA A 7 -16.01 -17.00 -14.62
CA ALA A 7 -15.18 -15.88 -14.24
C ALA A 7 -15.11 -15.76 -12.72
N LEU A 8 -13.91 -15.52 -12.19
CA LEU A 8 -13.75 -15.00 -10.85
C LEU A 8 -13.83 -13.48 -10.93
N GLU A 9 -14.95 -12.87 -10.51
CA GLU A 9 -15.15 -11.41 -10.59
C GLU A 9 -14.29 -10.66 -9.56
N LYS A 10 -14.35 -11.10 -8.31
CA LYS A 10 -13.60 -10.55 -7.19
C LYS A 10 -13.43 -11.64 -6.14
N ALA A 11 -12.23 -11.78 -5.59
CA ALA A 11 -12.00 -12.54 -4.37
C ALA A 11 -11.55 -11.59 -3.26
N THR A 12 -12.14 -11.78 -2.09
CA THR A 12 -11.84 -11.02 -0.87
C THR A 12 -11.55 -12.03 0.22
N VAL A 13 -10.27 -12.22 0.55
CA VAL A 13 -9.81 -13.27 1.45
C VAL A 13 -8.96 -12.65 2.54
N TRP A 14 -9.20 -13.01 3.79
CA TRP A 14 -8.34 -12.61 4.90
C TRP A 14 -7.03 -13.40 4.85
N PHE A 15 -5.91 -12.71 5.00
CA PHE A 15 -4.63 -13.37 5.20
C PHE A 15 -4.59 -13.99 6.61
N SER A 16 -4.93 -15.27 6.71
CA SER A 16 -5.06 -15.98 8.00
C SER A 16 -4.26 -17.29 8.07
N TRP A 17 -3.40 -17.59 7.11
CA TRP A 17 -2.54 -18.76 7.20
C TRP A 17 -1.28 -18.44 8.02
N PRO A 18 -1.00 -19.22 9.09
CA PRO A 18 0.11 -18.94 9.99
C PRO A 18 1.45 -19.22 9.32
N ASN A 19 2.43 -18.36 9.57
CA ASN A 19 3.78 -18.52 9.09
C ASN A 19 4.68 -19.25 10.08
N ILE A 20 4.44 -19.11 11.38
CA ILE A 20 5.11 -19.87 12.44
C ILE A 20 4.17 -20.94 12.97
N THR A 21 4.56 -22.20 12.88
CA THR A 21 3.79 -23.32 13.44
C THR A 21 4.68 -24.46 13.93
N ALA A 22 4.20 -25.21 14.91
CA ALA A 22 4.83 -26.44 15.36
C ALA A 22 4.96 -27.47 14.22
N VAL A 23 3.99 -27.53 13.30
CA VAL A 23 4.00 -28.44 12.14
C VAL A 23 5.18 -28.15 11.20
N LYS A 24 5.55 -26.88 11.03
CA LYS A 24 6.71 -26.46 10.23
C LYS A 24 8.04 -26.56 10.99
N ALA A 25 8.01 -26.94 12.28
CA ALA A 25 9.16 -26.95 13.18
C ALA A 25 9.95 -25.63 13.20
N ASN A 26 9.28 -24.51 12.91
CA ASN A 26 9.89 -23.18 12.79
C ASN A 26 9.47 -22.27 13.95
N ASN A 27 9.15 -22.84 15.10
CA ASN A 27 8.60 -22.13 16.24
C ASN A 27 9.50 -22.17 17.48
N SER A 28 10.77 -22.59 17.36
CA SER A 28 11.68 -22.66 18.50
C SER A 28 13.07 -22.14 18.18
N PHE A 29 13.67 -21.48 19.17
CA PHE A 29 15.05 -21.02 19.18
C PHE A 29 15.53 -20.81 20.62
N SER A 30 16.82 -20.56 20.82
CA SER A 30 17.34 -20.32 22.16
C SER A 30 18.24 -19.09 22.24
N ILE A 31 18.30 -18.50 23.43
CA ILE A 31 19.24 -17.44 23.78
C ILE A 31 20.18 -17.99 24.84
N ILE A 32 21.48 -17.98 24.55
CA ILE A 32 22.51 -18.33 25.53
C ILE A 32 22.83 -17.06 26.32
N HIS A 33 22.34 -16.98 27.55
CA HIS A 33 22.50 -15.82 28.42
C HIS A 33 23.71 -16.00 29.35
N PRO A 34 24.60 -15.01 29.51
CA PRO A 34 25.70 -15.08 30.47
C PRO A 34 25.20 -14.93 31.92
N THR A 35 25.80 -15.68 32.84
CA THR A 35 25.48 -15.67 34.27
C THR A 35 26.76 -15.55 35.09
N SER A 36 26.64 -15.41 36.41
CA SER A 36 27.79 -15.41 37.32
C SER A 36 28.63 -16.69 37.26
N SER A 37 28.00 -17.83 36.95
CA SER A 37 28.60 -19.17 36.90
C SER A 37 28.94 -19.66 35.49
N GLY A 38 28.71 -18.86 34.44
CA GLY A 38 28.95 -19.25 33.05
C GLY A 38 27.84 -18.78 32.13
N THR A 39 27.14 -19.74 31.50
CA THR A 39 26.08 -19.44 30.53
C THR A 39 24.89 -20.38 30.71
N ILE A 40 23.68 -19.87 30.53
CA ILE A 40 22.46 -20.68 30.56
C ILE A 40 21.70 -20.58 29.23
N PRO A 41 21.29 -21.71 28.61
CA PRO A 41 20.43 -21.69 27.44
C PRO A 41 18.97 -21.45 27.86
N LEU A 42 18.38 -20.37 27.35
CA LEU A 42 16.97 -20.06 27.47
C LEU A 42 16.27 -20.55 26.21
N ASN A 43 15.42 -21.57 26.33
CA ASN A 43 14.72 -22.16 25.19
C ASN A 43 13.34 -21.51 25.02
N LEU A 44 13.12 -20.85 23.89
CA LEU A 44 11.89 -20.17 23.54
C LEU A 44 11.10 -21.02 22.56
N THR A 45 9.81 -21.19 22.84
CA THR A 45 8.83 -21.74 21.91
C THR A 45 7.77 -20.68 21.62
N ILE A 46 7.63 -20.31 20.36
CA ILE A 46 6.64 -19.36 19.86
C ILE A 46 5.33 -20.14 19.61
N PRO A 47 4.17 -19.63 20.05
CA PRO A 47 2.88 -20.22 19.69
C PRO A 47 2.62 -20.18 18.17
N ASP A 48 1.71 -21.03 17.70
CA ASP A 48 1.34 -21.04 16.28
C ASP A 48 0.59 -19.75 15.91
N GLY A 49 0.99 -19.09 14.82
CA GLY A 49 0.40 -17.81 14.43
C GLY A 49 1.07 -17.11 13.24
N GLY A 50 0.57 -15.92 12.94
CA GLY A 50 1.12 -15.00 11.95
C GLY A 50 1.98 -13.93 12.62
N TYR A 51 3.29 -13.95 12.38
CA TYR A 51 4.28 -13.07 13.02
C TYR A 51 5.13 -12.35 12.00
N ASN A 52 5.33 -11.05 12.20
CA ASN A 52 6.43 -10.32 11.57
C ASN A 52 7.67 -10.36 12.47
N VAL A 53 8.83 -9.95 11.94
CA VAL A 53 10.08 -9.90 12.72
C VAL A 53 9.96 -8.94 13.92
N SER A 54 9.19 -7.86 13.80
CA SER A 54 8.87 -6.97 14.92
C SER A 54 8.13 -7.70 16.04
N ASP A 55 7.21 -8.59 15.68
CA ASP A 55 6.42 -9.37 16.63
C ASP A 55 7.30 -10.41 17.32
N LEU A 56 8.24 -11.01 16.59
CA LEU A 56 9.27 -11.90 17.16
C LEU A 56 10.16 -11.17 18.18
N ASN A 57 10.54 -9.92 17.88
CA ASN A 57 11.30 -9.10 18.82
C ASN A 57 10.49 -8.78 20.10
N ASN A 58 9.22 -8.41 19.94
CA ASN A 58 8.33 -8.12 21.07
C ASN A 58 8.10 -9.37 21.93
N TYR A 59 7.95 -10.54 21.29
CA TYR A 59 7.83 -11.81 22.01
C TYR A 59 9.12 -12.19 22.76
N LEU A 60 10.28 -12.00 22.15
CA LEU A 60 11.59 -12.20 22.81
C LEU A 60 11.71 -11.30 24.05
N PHE A 61 11.37 -10.01 23.91
CA PHE A 61 11.39 -9.07 25.02
C PHE A 61 10.47 -9.54 26.16
N TRP A 62 9.21 -9.84 25.85
CA TRP A 62 8.23 -10.32 26.84
C TRP A 62 8.70 -11.61 27.52
N TYR A 63 9.26 -12.56 26.76
CA TYR A 63 9.77 -13.81 27.30
C TYR A 63 10.89 -13.54 28.31
N LEU A 64 11.91 -12.76 27.94
CA LEU A 64 13.04 -12.45 28.84
C LEU A 64 12.59 -11.72 30.10
N VAL A 65 11.65 -10.78 29.98
CA VAL A 65 11.06 -10.09 31.13
C VAL A 65 10.31 -11.07 32.04
N SER A 66 9.46 -11.94 31.46
CA SER A 66 8.69 -12.93 32.23
C SER A 66 9.59 -13.95 32.95
N GLN A 67 10.75 -14.27 32.36
CA GLN A 67 11.76 -15.13 32.97
C GLN A 67 12.68 -14.39 33.94
N GLY A 68 12.56 -13.07 34.11
CA GLY A 68 13.36 -12.30 35.06
C GLY A 68 14.76 -11.89 34.57
N TYR A 69 15.03 -11.93 33.26
CA TYR A 69 16.29 -11.54 32.63
C TYR A 69 16.23 -10.10 32.08
N TYR A 70 16.08 -9.14 32.98
CA TYR A 70 16.01 -7.72 32.63
C TYR A 70 16.59 -6.85 33.74
N ILE A 71 16.87 -5.59 33.43
CA ILE A 71 17.06 -4.53 34.42
C ILE A 71 15.92 -3.52 34.30
N SER A 72 15.48 -2.97 35.42
CA SER A 72 14.46 -1.92 35.48
C SER A 72 15.07 -0.64 35.99
N ASN A 73 14.82 0.49 35.33
CA ASN A 73 15.23 1.80 35.80
C ASN A 73 14.33 2.24 36.97
N ASN A 74 14.91 2.58 38.12
CA ASN A 74 14.15 2.90 39.33
C ASN A 74 13.37 4.23 39.23
N SER A 75 13.77 5.13 38.32
CA SER A 75 13.12 6.42 38.11
C SER A 75 12.05 6.38 37.03
N THR A 76 12.25 5.63 35.94
CA THR A 76 11.31 5.58 34.81
C THR A 76 10.42 4.33 34.79
N GLY A 77 10.81 3.27 35.49
CA GLY A 77 10.17 1.96 35.42
C GLY A 77 10.42 1.21 34.11
N GLU A 78 11.27 1.74 33.23
CA GLU A 78 11.57 1.14 31.93
C GLU A 78 12.42 -0.12 32.09
N GLN A 79 11.96 -1.21 31.47
CA GLN A 79 12.66 -2.50 31.47
C GLN A 79 13.55 -2.62 30.24
N THR A 80 14.82 -2.96 30.46
CA THR A 80 15.80 -3.18 29.39
C THR A 80 16.29 -4.61 29.40
N VAL A 81 16.37 -5.21 28.21
CA VAL A 81 16.93 -6.54 27.95
C VAL A 81 18.21 -6.43 27.12
N TYR A 82 19.07 -7.44 27.22
CA TYR A 82 20.42 -7.41 26.62
C TYR A 82 20.51 -7.97 25.20
N CYS A 83 19.39 -8.27 24.54
CA CYS A 83 19.37 -8.63 23.13
C CYS A 83 18.10 -8.19 22.42
N LYS A 84 18.17 -8.03 21.10
CA LYS A 84 17.01 -7.72 20.26
C LYS A 84 17.21 -8.14 18.81
N PHE A 85 16.10 -8.29 18.11
CA PHE A 85 16.06 -8.41 16.66
C PHE A 85 15.71 -7.06 16.02
N VAL A 86 16.40 -6.72 14.94
CA VAL A 86 16.15 -5.51 14.16
C VAL A 86 16.08 -5.87 12.68
N VAL A 87 15.08 -5.35 11.97
CA VAL A 87 15.00 -5.49 10.51
C VAL A 87 15.82 -4.38 9.86
N ASN A 88 16.68 -4.74 8.92
CA ASN A 88 17.34 -3.78 8.04
C ASN A 88 16.69 -3.85 6.64
N PRO A 89 15.81 -2.90 6.29
CA PRO A 89 15.12 -2.92 5.00
C PRO A 89 16.05 -2.65 3.82
N SER A 90 17.17 -1.93 4.03
CA SER A 90 18.12 -1.59 2.96
C SER A 90 18.90 -2.82 2.47
N THR A 91 19.21 -3.75 3.37
CA THR A 91 19.94 -4.98 3.03
C THR A 91 19.06 -6.22 3.01
N TYR A 92 17.75 -6.08 3.26
CA TYR A 92 16.79 -7.19 3.36
C TYR A 92 17.26 -8.28 4.34
N GLN A 93 17.82 -7.87 5.49
CA GLN A 93 18.38 -8.77 6.51
C GLN A 93 17.75 -8.53 7.87
N VAL A 94 17.77 -9.57 8.71
CA VAL A 94 17.51 -9.43 10.14
C VAL A 94 18.85 -9.36 10.87
N GLN A 95 18.95 -8.45 11.81
CA GLN A 95 20.10 -8.24 12.65
C GLN A 95 19.78 -8.67 14.08
N PHE A 96 20.65 -9.49 14.65
CA PHE A 96 20.66 -9.78 16.07
C PHE A 96 21.67 -8.85 16.74
N ILE A 97 21.20 -8.05 17.68
CA ILE A 97 22.04 -7.14 18.46
C ILE A 97 22.17 -7.70 19.87
N SER A 98 23.42 -7.94 20.28
CA SER A 98 23.79 -8.39 21.61
C SER A 98 24.43 -7.24 22.37
N TYR A 99 23.86 -6.90 23.53
CA TYR A 99 24.40 -5.93 24.45
C TYR A 99 25.14 -6.67 25.57
N PRO A 100 26.36 -6.27 25.92
CA PRO A 100 27.11 -6.94 26.98
C PRO A 100 26.46 -6.69 28.34
N VAL A 101 26.21 -7.75 29.09
CA VAL A 101 25.74 -7.70 30.48
C VAL A 101 26.90 -7.16 31.34
N PRO A 102 26.67 -6.16 32.20
CA PRO A 102 27.71 -5.62 33.07
C PRO A 102 28.11 -6.64 34.14
N THR A 103 29.22 -6.40 34.83
CA THR A 103 29.70 -7.29 35.92
C THR A 103 29.00 -7.04 37.25
N ALA A 104 28.26 -5.94 37.37
CA ALA A 104 27.45 -5.59 38.52
C ALA A 104 26.23 -4.77 38.08
N LEU A 105 25.23 -4.69 38.96
CA LEU A 105 24.04 -3.87 38.75
C LEU A 105 24.44 -2.38 38.63
N PRO A 106 24.09 -1.70 37.52
CA PRO A 106 24.32 -0.26 37.40
C PRO A 106 23.53 0.53 38.45
N SER A 107 24.11 1.64 38.94
CA SER A 107 23.42 2.51 39.90
C SER A 107 22.12 3.05 39.33
N GLY A 108 21.06 3.07 40.14
CA GLY A 108 19.72 3.53 39.73
C GLY A 108 18.85 2.48 39.04
N PHE A 109 19.30 1.22 38.98
CA PHE A 109 18.53 0.12 38.42
C PHE A 109 18.21 -0.96 39.46
N THR A 110 17.23 -1.80 39.15
CA THR A 110 16.90 -3.04 39.86
C THR A 110 17.00 -4.21 38.88
N ALA A 111 17.70 -5.28 39.27
CA ALA A 111 17.78 -6.50 38.48
C ALA A 111 16.50 -7.35 38.62
N GLY A 112 16.09 -8.01 37.53
CA GLY A 112 15.10 -9.07 37.59
C GLY A 112 15.59 -10.27 38.40
N PRO A 113 14.68 -11.12 38.92
CA PRO A 113 15.01 -12.14 39.91
C PRO A 113 15.94 -13.25 39.42
N GLN A 114 16.06 -13.45 38.11
CA GLN A 114 16.92 -14.49 37.52
C GLN A 114 18.20 -13.91 36.88
N LEU A 115 18.29 -12.58 36.76
CA LEU A 115 19.47 -11.93 36.20
C LEU A 115 20.62 -11.98 37.21
N THR A 116 21.66 -12.75 36.88
CA THR A 116 22.94 -12.74 37.58
C THR A 116 24.01 -12.11 36.72
N PHE A 117 24.94 -11.39 37.34
CA PHE A 117 25.98 -10.67 36.61
C PHE A 117 27.23 -11.56 36.44
N PRO A 118 27.78 -11.69 35.22
CA PRO A 118 29.01 -12.44 34.97
C PRO A 118 30.24 -11.77 35.59
N SER A 119 31.29 -12.55 35.87
CA SER A 119 32.56 -12.02 36.40
C SER A 119 33.32 -11.12 35.42
N THR A 120 33.06 -11.29 34.13
CA THR A 120 33.54 -10.42 33.04
C THR A 120 32.36 -10.03 32.17
N SER A 121 32.39 -8.84 31.58
CA SER A 121 31.28 -8.38 30.76
C SER A 121 31.15 -9.25 29.50
N LYS A 122 29.97 -9.86 29.32
CA LYS A 122 29.64 -10.80 28.23
C LYS A 122 28.23 -10.52 27.75
N GLY A 123 28.00 -10.62 26.45
CA GLY A 123 26.69 -10.48 25.83
C GLY A 123 26.04 -11.84 25.54
N PRO A 124 24.70 -11.86 25.44
CA PRO A 124 23.97 -13.06 25.04
C PRO A 124 24.24 -13.47 23.59
N GLN A 125 24.07 -14.74 23.28
CA GLN A 125 24.16 -15.27 21.92
C GLN A 125 22.80 -15.83 21.48
N LEU A 126 22.48 -15.67 20.20
CA LEU A 126 21.38 -16.35 19.54
C LEU A 126 21.83 -17.76 19.14
N SER A 127 21.08 -18.77 19.54
CA SER A 127 21.33 -20.17 19.16
C SER A 127 20.15 -20.71 18.37
N ILE A 128 20.42 -21.20 17.17
CA ILE A 128 19.43 -21.71 16.22
C ILE A 128 19.70 -23.20 16.01
N ALA A 129 18.85 -24.01 16.63
CA ALA A 129 18.87 -25.47 16.47
C ALA A 129 18.03 -25.93 15.27
N SER A 130 16.89 -25.27 14.99
CA SER A 130 16.01 -25.64 13.88
C SER A 130 16.39 -24.90 12.60
N PRO A 131 16.72 -25.60 11.50
CA PRO A 131 16.96 -24.96 10.21
C PRO A 131 15.69 -24.27 9.66
N ALA A 132 14.50 -24.75 10.04
CA ALA A 132 13.25 -24.17 9.60
C ALA A 132 13.02 -22.79 10.23
N PHE A 133 13.34 -22.59 11.52
CA PHE A 133 13.34 -21.27 12.14
C PHE A 133 14.47 -20.38 11.58
N GLY A 134 15.66 -20.95 11.37
CA GLY A 134 16.77 -20.25 10.72
C GLY A 134 16.37 -19.61 9.39
N LYS A 135 15.59 -20.32 8.56
CA LYS A 135 15.04 -19.79 7.30
C LYS A 135 14.09 -18.60 7.49
N VAL A 136 13.32 -18.56 8.57
CA VAL A 136 12.38 -17.45 8.88
C VAL A 136 13.15 -16.16 9.13
N ILE A 137 14.22 -16.22 9.94
CA ILE A 137 15.02 -15.05 10.33
C ILE A 137 16.27 -14.85 9.46
N GLY A 138 16.57 -15.75 8.53
CA GLY A 138 17.69 -15.66 7.59
C GLY A 138 19.04 -16.13 8.14
N PHE A 139 19.08 -16.85 9.27
CA PHE A 139 20.31 -17.34 9.88
C PHE A 139 20.47 -18.86 9.67
N ALA A 140 21.70 -19.31 9.47
CA ALA A 140 22.02 -20.74 9.46
C ALA A 140 21.87 -21.35 10.87
N THR A 141 21.85 -22.68 10.97
CA THR A 141 21.95 -23.36 12.27
C THR A 141 23.30 -23.08 12.91
N GLY A 142 23.31 -22.74 14.20
CA GLY A 142 24.52 -22.37 14.92
C GLY A 142 24.29 -21.28 15.96
N THR A 143 25.38 -20.71 16.45
CA THR A 143 25.39 -19.69 17.50
C THR A 143 25.95 -18.37 16.98
N PHE A 144 25.25 -17.27 17.26
CA PHE A 144 25.54 -15.94 16.75
C PHE A 144 25.52 -14.88 17.86
N PRO A 145 26.61 -14.13 18.08
CA PRO A 145 27.95 -14.36 17.54
C PRO A 145 28.51 -15.74 17.95
N SER A 146 29.54 -16.25 17.27
CA SER A 146 30.10 -17.59 17.53
C SER A 146 30.74 -17.73 18.91
N SER A 147 31.17 -16.61 19.50
CA SER A 147 31.64 -16.50 20.89
C SER A 147 30.87 -15.40 21.63
N GLN A 148 30.83 -15.46 22.96
CA GLN A 148 30.17 -14.41 23.75
C GLN A 148 30.90 -13.07 23.60
N PRO A 149 30.25 -12.03 23.07
CA PRO A 149 30.89 -10.75 22.84
C PRO A 149 31.11 -10.00 24.17
N SER A 150 32.19 -9.24 24.29
CA SER A 150 32.43 -8.35 25.45
C SER A 150 31.99 -6.90 25.20
N THR A 151 31.58 -6.60 23.97
CA THR A 151 31.13 -5.29 23.50
C THR A 151 29.82 -5.43 22.72
N ILE A 152 29.14 -4.31 22.46
CA ILE A 152 27.90 -4.33 21.66
C ILE A 152 28.24 -4.91 20.29
N THR A 153 27.60 -6.02 19.94
CA THR A 153 27.87 -6.74 18.69
C THR A 153 26.58 -6.93 17.92
N THR A 154 26.63 -6.60 16.63
CA THR A 154 25.52 -6.81 15.69
C THR A 154 25.91 -7.88 14.70
N VAL A 155 25.12 -8.93 14.59
CA VAL A 155 25.30 -9.98 13.58
C VAL A 155 24.12 -9.91 12.62
N SER A 156 24.41 -9.79 11.34
CA SER A 156 23.38 -9.79 10.30
C SER A 156 23.13 -11.22 9.78
N SER A 157 21.91 -11.47 9.35
CA SER A 157 21.49 -12.74 8.76
C SER A 157 22.32 -13.06 7.50
N THR A 158 22.72 -14.31 7.32
CA THR A 158 23.55 -14.76 6.19
C THR A 158 22.74 -15.04 4.93
N SER A 159 21.42 -15.16 5.07
CA SER A 159 20.46 -15.37 3.98
C SER A 159 19.29 -14.41 4.09
N THR A 160 18.57 -14.23 2.99
CA THR A 160 17.35 -13.41 2.98
C THR A 160 16.27 -14.11 3.83
N PRO A 161 15.74 -13.43 4.86
CA PRO A 161 14.68 -13.97 5.70
C PRO A 161 13.42 -14.30 4.89
N VAL A 162 12.87 -15.50 5.07
CA VAL A 162 11.60 -15.92 4.46
C VAL A 162 10.54 -16.02 5.53
N VAL A 163 9.94 -14.87 5.87
CA VAL A 163 8.96 -14.77 6.96
C VAL A 163 7.69 -15.54 6.64
N SER A 164 7.24 -15.58 5.38
CA SER A 164 6.11 -16.42 4.94
C SER A 164 6.56 -17.35 3.82
N ASP A 165 6.27 -18.63 3.98
CA ASP A 165 6.54 -19.67 2.99
C ASP A 165 5.51 -19.70 1.85
N VAL A 166 4.33 -19.11 2.05
CA VAL A 166 3.29 -18.97 1.03
C VAL A 166 3.53 -17.70 0.23
N GLN A 167 4.25 -17.83 -0.88
CA GLN A 167 4.57 -16.70 -1.77
C GLN A 167 3.44 -16.41 -2.76
N ASN A 168 2.67 -17.43 -3.10
CA ASN A 168 1.57 -17.35 -4.05
C ASN A 168 0.43 -18.23 -3.59
N VAL A 169 -0.79 -17.70 -3.67
CA VAL A 169 -2.03 -18.43 -3.42
C VAL A 169 -2.64 -18.77 -4.76
N VAL A 170 -2.82 -20.05 -5.01
CA VAL A 170 -3.44 -20.58 -6.21
C VAL A 170 -4.90 -20.87 -5.90
N VAL A 171 -5.80 -20.24 -6.63
CA VAL A 171 -7.23 -20.53 -6.57
C VAL A 171 -7.51 -21.63 -7.58
N THR A 172 -8.00 -22.75 -7.07
CA THR A 172 -8.42 -23.88 -7.89
C THR A 172 -9.94 -24.01 -7.92
N LEU A 173 -10.44 -24.42 -9.07
CA LEU A 173 -11.84 -24.68 -9.34
C LEU A 173 -11.97 -26.03 -10.03
N ASP A 174 -12.75 -26.94 -9.45
CA ASP A 174 -12.98 -28.27 -9.99
C ASP A 174 -13.59 -28.27 -11.40
N SER A 175 -14.34 -27.23 -11.75
CA SER A 175 -15.10 -27.10 -13.01
C SER A 175 -14.42 -26.31 -14.11
N CYS A 176 -13.25 -25.73 -13.85
CA CYS A 176 -12.52 -25.02 -14.90
C CYS A 176 -11.67 -25.98 -15.75
N CYS A 177 -11.42 -25.55 -16.98
CA CYS A 177 -10.51 -26.19 -17.91
C CYS A 177 -9.56 -25.10 -18.40
N ASN A 178 -8.47 -24.87 -17.68
CA ASN A 178 -7.46 -23.88 -18.07
C ASN A 178 -6.40 -24.53 -18.98
N PRO A 179 -6.36 -24.22 -20.30
CA PRO A 179 -5.35 -24.78 -21.19
C PRO A 179 -3.97 -24.13 -21.01
N TYR A 180 -3.89 -23.01 -20.28
CA TYR A 180 -2.67 -22.23 -20.09
C TYR A 180 -1.94 -22.55 -18.78
N ALA A 181 -2.54 -23.35 -17.91
CA ALA A 181 -1.94 -23.76 -16.65
C ALA A 181 -1.60 -25.26 -16.70
N PRO A 182 -0.46 -25.68 -16.10
CA PRO A 182 -0.10 -27.11 -16.02
C PRO A 182 -1.14 -27.93 -15.24
N ASN A 183 -1.87 -27.29 -14.33
CA ASN A 183 -3.07 -27.84 -13.71
C ASN A 183 -4.30 -27.15 -14.28
N SER A 184 -5.13 -27.91 -15.01
CA SER A 184 -6.34 -27.41 -15.67
C SER A 184 -7.38 -26.86 -14.69
N LYS A 185 -7.25 -27.14 -13.39
CA LYS A 185 -8.11 -26.64 -12.31
C LYS A 185 -7.74 -25.25 -11.80
N VAL A 186 -6.68 -24.61 -12.28
CA VAL A 186 -6.28 -23.28 -11.79
C VAL A 186 -7.14 -22.20 -12.44
N ILE A 187 -7.91 -21.45 -11.64
CA ILE A 187 -8.72 -20.33 -12.12
C ILE A 187 -8.02 -18.97 -11.97
N HIS A 188 -7.22 -18.83 -10.92
CA HIS A 188 -6.54 -17.57 -10.62
C HIS A 188 -5.36 -17.80 -9.70
N SER A 189 -4.44 -16.85 -9.64
CA SER A 189 -3.38 -16.81 -8.63
C SER A 189 -3.16 -15.39 -8.14
N PHE A 190 -2.80 -15.24 -6.87
CA PHE A 190 -2.47 -13.96 -6.29
C PHE A 190 -1.41 -14.11 -5.20
N SER A 191 -0.57 -13.10 -5.04
CA SER A 191 0.43 -13.09 -3.97
C SER A 191 -0.11 -12.37 -2.73
N PRO A 192 0.15 -12.89 -1.51
CA PRO A 192 -0.04 -12.13 -0.29
C PRO A 192 1.06 -11.08 -0.04
N ALA A 193 2.06 -10.98 -0.92
CA ALA A 193 3.16 -10.03 -0.77
C ALA A 193 2.63 -8.60 -0.56
N GLY A 194 3.24 -7.90 0.40
CA GLY A 194 2.84 -6.54 0.78
C GLY A 194 1.57 -6.45 1.64
N THR A 195 0.92 -7.57 1.97
CA THR A 195 -0.23 -7.60 2.87
C THR A 195 0.18 -8.17 4.23
N ASN A 196 -0.08 -7.44 5.30
CA ASN A 196 0.17 -7.92 6.66
C ASN A 196 -0.78 -9.07 7.03
N TYR A 197 -0.35 -9.93 7.95
CA TYR A 197 -1.22 -10.93 8.53
C TYR A 197 -2.49 -10.29 9.12
N ALA A 198 -3.61 -10.99 9.00
CA ALA A 198 -4.95 -10.52 9.37
C ALA A 198 -5.47 -9.31 8.57
N ASN A 199 -4.84 -8.93 7.45
CA ASN A 199 -5.40 -7.96 6.51
C ASN A 199 -6.13 -8.63 5.35
N LEU A 200 -6.97 -7.84 4.68
CA LEU A 200 -7.76 -8.25 3.55
C LEU A 200 -6.93 -8.26 2.26
N ILE A 201 -6.90 -9.39 1.57
CA ILE A 201 -6.36 -9.51 0.21
C ILE A 201 -7.52 -9.41 -0.77
N THR A 202 -7.44 -8.45 -1.67
CA THR A 202 -8.42 -8.29 -2.76
C THR A 202 -7.73 -8.56 -4.09
N THR A 203 -8.31 -9.44 -4.90
CA THR A 203 -7.81 -9.72 -6.23
C THR A 203 -8.93 -9.70 -7.27
N ALA A 204 -8.54 -9.42 -8.50
CA ALA A 204 -9.43 -9.09 -9.61
C ALA A 204 -9.48 -10.20 -10.66
N LEU A 205 -10.04 -9.84 -11.81
CA LEU A 205 -10.86 -10.70 -12.65
C LEU A 205 -10.06 -11.69 -13.52
N SER A 206 -10.49 -12.96 -13.56
CA SER A 206 -9.95 -14.00 -14.46
C SER A 206 -11.08 -14.77 -15.12
N PHE A 207 -10.98 -15.01 -16.45
CA PHE A 207 -11.96 -15.75 -17.25
C PHE A 207 -11.35 -17.03 -17.79
N ILE A 208 -11.97 -18.17 -17.49
CA ILE A 208 -11.48 -19.49 -17.96
C ILE A 208 -12.65 -20.32 -18.49
N PRO A 209 -12.44 -21.12 -19.55
CA PRO A 209 -13.48 -22.00 -20.05
C PRO A 209 -13.85 -23.06 -18.99
N GLN A 210 -15.15 -23.38 -18.94
CA GLN A 210 -15.67 -24.41 -18.06
C GLN A 210 -15.61 -25.77 -18.77
N GLN A 211 -15.30 -26.83 -18.03
CA GLN A 211 -15.39 -28.19 -18.54
C GLN A 211 -16.87 -28.57 -18.77
N SER A 212 -17.18 -29.17 -19.93
CA SER A 212 -18.51 -29.67 -20.25
C SER A 212 -18.94 -30.78 -19.27
N GLY A 213 -20.15 -30.68 -18.72
CA GLY A 213 -20.73 -31.70 -17.86
C GLY A 213 -21.79 -31.15 -16.92
N TRP A 214 -22.68 -32.03 -16.45
CA TRP A 214 -23.67 -31.71 -15.43
C TRP A 214 -23.01 -31.73 -14.06
N ARG A 215 -23.19 -30.69 -13.25
CA ARG A 215 -22.67 -30.61 -11.89
C ARG A 215 -23.70 -30.00 -10.95
N SER A 216 -23.82 -30.57 -9.77
CA SER A 216 -24.66 -30.07 -8.67
C SER A 216 -23.86 -29.22 -7.66
N GLU A 217 -22.53 -29.32 -7.68
CA GLU A 217 -21.62 -28.61 -6.77
C GLU A 217 -20.41 -28.07 -7.55
N ILE A 218 -19.89 -26.94 -7.07
CA ILE A 218 -18.65 -26.33 -7.54
C ILE A 218 -17.74 -26.19 -6.30
N THR A 219 -16.51 -26.68 -6.41
CA THR A 219 -15.54 -26.63 -5.30
C THR A 219 -14.44 -25.64 -5.64
N VAL A 220 -14.34 -24.60 -4.82
CA VAL A 220 -13.24 -23.64 -4.84
C VAL A 220 -12.28 -23.99 -3.71
N GLN A 221 -10.99 -24.07 -4.02
CA GLN A 221 -9.97 -24.36 -3.02
C GLN A 221 -8.77 -23.42 -3.19
N LEU A 222 -8.28 -22.91 -2.06
CA LEU A 222 -7.06 -22.13 -2.00
C LEU A 222 -5.89 -23.04 -1.68
N CYS A 223 -4.88 -23.03 -2.53
CA CYS A 223 -3.67 -23.81 -2.37
C CYS A 223 -2.44 -22.88 -2.33
N ASP A 224 -1.33 -23.40 -1.80
CA ASP A 224 -0.02 -22.76 -1.93
C ASP A 224 0.55 -22.94 -3.36
N GLN A 225 1.78 -22.44 -3.56
CA GLN A 225 2.49 -22.57 -4.83
C GLN A 225 2.78 -24.02 -5.27
N TYR A 226 2.69 -24.99 -4.36
CA TYR A 226 2.87 -26.42 -4.62
C TYR A 226 1.54 -27.16 -4.78
N LEU A 227 0.43 -26.42 -4.91
CA LEU A 227 -0.93 -26.96 -4.97
C LEU A 227 -1.36 -27.71 -3.70
N SER A 228 -0.64 -27.52 -2.59
CA SER A 228 -1.04 -28.05 -1.29
C SER A 228 -2.14 -27.17 -0.71
N PRO A 229 -3.22 -27.73 -0.14
CA PRO A 229 -4.30 -26.95 0.45
C PRO A 229 -3.78 -26.02 1.55
N LEU A 230 -4.15 -24.74 1.51
CA LEU A 230 -3.87 -23.85 2.62
C LEU A 230 -4.67 -24.33 3.84
N ASN A 231 -3.98 -24.57 4.95
CA ASN A 231 -4.64 -24.88 6.21
C ASN A 231 -5.29 -23.60 6.73
N ASN A 232 -6.51 -23.34 6.27
CA ASN A 232 -7.37 -22.32 6.84
C ASN A 232 -7.89 -22.83 8.18
N SER A 233 -7.02 -22.84 9.19
CA SER A 233 -7.48 -22.70 10.55
C SER A 233 -8.25 -21.38 10.57
N ARG A 234 -9.59 -21.45 10.54
CA ARG A 234 -10.43 -20.28 10.79
C ARG A 234 -9.83 -19.51 11.97
N PRO A 235 -9.74 -18.17 11.96
CA PRO A 235 -9.57 -17.43 13.20
C PRO A 235 -10.68 -17.95 14.11
N ARG A 236 -10.33 -18.77 15.11
CA ARG A 236 -11.32 -19.29 16.05
C ARG A 236 -11.75 -18.06 16.85
N CYS A 237 -12.86 -17.46 16.43
CA CYS A 237 -13.66 -16.63 17.32
C CYS A 237 -13.90 -17.52 18.55
N HIS A 238 -13.38 -17.12 19.70
CA HIS A 238 -13.56 -17.81 20.97
C HIS A 238 -15.05 -18.08 21.18
N ASN A 239 -15.46 -19.34 21.02
CA ASN A 239 -16.68 -19.86 21.61
C ASN A 239 -16.31 -21.19 22.26
N ASN A 240 -16.24 -21.15 23.58
CA ASN A 240 -16.15 -22.32 24.44
C ASN A 240 -17.40 -23.18 24.24
N SER A 241 -17.24 -24.36 23.63
CA SER A 241 -17.96 -25.56 24.01
C SER A 241 -17.36 -26.76 23.30
N ALA A 242 -17.07 -27.79 24.09
CA ALA A 242 -16.45 -29.03 23.70
C ALA A 242 -17.27 -29.82 22.63
N ALA A 243 -16.55 -30.77 22.04
CA ALA A 243 -16.99 -31.93 21.26
C ALA A 243 -16.93 -31.83 19.72
N ALA A 244 -16.61 -32.99 19.17
CA ALA A 244 -16.84 -33.47 17.81
C ALA A 244 -15.68 -33.36 16.79
N HIS A 245 -15.08 -34.54 16.58
CA HIS A 245 -15.18 -35.31 15.34
C HIS A 245 -14.79 -34.64 14.00
N ARG A 246 -13.77 -35.25 13.38
CA ARG A 246 -13.33 -35.12 11.98
C ARG A 246 -14.46 -34.69 11.03
N LYS A 247 -14.44 -33.42 10.62
CA LYS A 247 -14.98 -32.98 9.32
C LYS A 247 -14.05 -31.91 8.76
N ASN A 248 -13.55 -32.15 7.54
CA ASN A 248 -12.87 -31.14 6.74
C ASN A 248 -13.70 -29.85 6.73
N PRO A 249 -13.12 -28.68 7.07
CA PRO A 249 -13.87 -27.45 7.12
C PRO A 249 -14.27 -27.03 5.71
N ARG A 250 -15.58 -27.07 5.42
CA ARG A 250 -16.17 -26.37 4.28
C ARG A 250 -15.86 -24.87 4.39
N ILE A 251 -15.37 -24.32 3.29
CA ILE A 251 -15.11 -22.89 3.12
C ILE A 251 -16.45 -22.23 2.78
N ASP A 252 -17.04 -21.48 3.72
CA ASP A 252 -18.10 -20.52 3.41
C ASP A 252 -17.43 -19.25 2.89
N ILE A 253 -17.29 -19.15 1.56
CA ILE A 253 -16.89 -17.92 0.89
C ILE A 253 -18.08 -16.95 0.96
N CYS A 254 -18.14 -16.12 2.01
CA CYS A 254 -19.06 -14.99 2.04
C CYS A 254 -18.64 -13.97 0.95
N GLY A 255 -19.32 -14.04 -0.19
CA GLY A 255 -19.23 -13.03 -1.25
C GLY A 255 -18.50 -13.43 -2.53
N MET A 256 -18.66 -14.67 -3.01
CA MET A 256 -18.38 -14.97 -4.42
C MET A 256 -19.65 -14.70 -5.24
N TYR A 257 -19.74 -13.53 -5.89
CA TYR A 257 -20.82 -13.26 -6.84
C TYR A 257 -20.52 -14.00 -8.14
N ILE A 258 -21.11 -15.18 -8.32
CA ILE A 258 -21.15 -15.85 -9.63
C ILE A 258 -22.28 -15.19 -10.41
N SER A 259 -21.95 -14.21 -11.24
CA SER A 259 -22.96 -13.52 -12.05
C SER A 259 -23.47 -14.44 -13.18
N ASN A 260 -24.78 -14.65 -13.18
CA ASN A 260 -25.48 -15.49 -14.15
C ASN A 260 -25.34 -14.89 -15.57
N GLN A 261 -24.97 -15.71 -16.57
CA GLN A 261 -24.69 -15.26 -17.95
C GLN A 261 -25.80 -14.41 -18.60
N LYS A 262 -27.06 -14.53 -18.15
CA LYS A 262 -28.18 -13.70 -18.61
C LYS A 262 -27.99 -12.20 -18.29
N ARG A 263 -27.32 -11.85 -17.19
CA ARG A 263 -27.05 -10.46 -16.79
C ARG A 263 -25.90 -9.87 -17.61
N LEU A 264 -24.88 -10.68 -17.91
CA LEU A 264 -23.74 -10.32 -18.77
C LEU A 264 -24.12 -10.14 -20.25
N ARG A 265 -25.09 -10.93 -20.76
CA ARG A 265 -25.63 -10.72 -22.12
C ARG A 265 -26.37 -9.39 -22.25
N ARG A 266 -27.04 -8.90 -21.19
CA ARG A 266 -27.63 -7.55 -21.19
C ARG A 266 -26.54 -6.49 -21.19
N TYR A 267 -25.53 -6.59 -20.32
CA TYR A 267 -24.42 -5.64 -20.32
C TYR A 267 -23.65 -5.55 -21.65
N ARG A 268 -23.41 -6.68 -22.34
CA ARG A 268 -22.81 -6.63 -23.69
C ARG A 268 -23.75 -5.97 -24.70
N LYS A 269 -25.04 -6.32 -24.68
CA LYS A 269 -26.03 -5.75 -25.60
C LYS A 269 -26.26 -4.26 -25.38
N ASP A 270 -26.21 -3.81 -24.12
CA ASP A 270 -26.35 -2.41 -23.71
C ASP A 270 -25.08 -1.62 -24.08
N ARG A 271 -23.88 -2.18 -23.85
CA ARG A 271 -22.62 -1.55 -24.27
C ARG A 271 -22.49 -1.43 -25.79
N ASP A 272 -22.84 -2.48 -26.54
CA ASP A 272 -22.82 -2.45 -28.01
C ASP A 272 -23.93 -1.54 -28.58
N ALA A 273 -24.98 -1.24 -27.80
CA ALA A 273 -25.99 -0.24 -28.15
C ALA A 273 -25.52 1.19 -27.82
N GLU A 274 -24.75 1.35 -26.75
CA GLU A 274 -24.16 2.63 -26.32
C GLU A 274 -23.01 3.07 -27.24
N GLU A 275 -22.16 2.15 -27.70
CA GLU A 275 -21.15 2.41 -28.75
C GLU A 275 -21.82 2.80 -30.08
N ARG A 276 -22.88 2.07 -30.49
CA ARG A 276 -23.64 2.43 -31.70
C ARG A 276 -24.34 3.80 -31.58
N ASN A 277 -24.83 4.16 -30.40
CA ASN A 277 -25.39 5.48 -30.16
C ASN A 277 -24.30 6.56 -30.10
N SER A 278 -23.12 6.28 -29.55
CA SER A 278 -21.98 7.21 -29.54
C SER A 278 -21.54 7.55 -30.97
N ASP A 279 -21.40 6.54 -31.82
CA ASP A 279 -21.00 6.72 -33.22
C ASP A 279 -22.07 7.45 -34.01
N ALA A 280 -23.36 7.13 -33.80
CA ALA A 280 -24.47 7.87 -34.40
C ALA A 280 -24.57 9.33 -33.89
N THR A 281 -24.20 9.59 -32.64
CA THR A 281 -24.18 10.94 -32.07
C THR A 281 -22.99 11.74 -32.61
N GLN A 282 -21.81 11.11 -32.80
CA GLN A 282 -20.68 11.73 -33.48
C GLN A 282 -21.00 12.04 -34.94
N LEU A 283 -21.64 11.11 -35.67
CA LEU A 283 -22.04 11.35 -37.05
C LEU A 283 -23.02 12.53 -37.17
N ARG A 284 -24.00 12.60 -36.25
CA ARG A 284 -24.98 13.69 -36.19
C ARG A 284 -24.35 15.01 -35.75
N LEU A 285 -23.29 14.98 -34.94
CA LEU A 285 -22.49 16.16 -34.58
C LEU A 285 -21.68 16.65 -35.79
N TYR A 286 -21.11 15.74 -36.59
CA TYR A 286 -20.42 16.09 -37.83
C TYR A 286 -21.39 16.61 -38.90
N GLU A 287 -22.60 16.07 -39.01
CA GLU A 287 -23.66 16.60 -39.88
C GLU A 287 -24.15 17.98 -39.45
N LEU A 288 -24.30 18.23 -38.13
CA LEU A 288 -24.66 19.55 -37.60
C LEU A 288 -23.53 20.58 -37.80
N LEU A 289 -22.28 20.18 -37.62
CA LEU A 289 -21.11 21.03 -37.91
C LEU A 289 -20.96 21.30 -39.41
N ALA A 290 -21.35 20.35 -40.27
CA ALA A 290 -21.38 20.55 -41.72
C ALA A 290 -22.57 21.44 -42.16
N GLN A 291 -23.71 21.40 -41.47
CA GLN A 291 -24.82 22.33 -41.66
C GLN A 291 -24.48 23.75 -41.19
N GLU A 292 -23.78 23.91 -40.06
CA GLU A 292 -23.26 25.22 -39.61
C GLU A 292 -22.15 25.76 -40.53
N ALA A 293 -21.35 24.89 -41.15
CA ALA A 293 -20.38 25.29 -42.17
C ALA A 293 -21.04 25.70 -43.51
N GLY A 294 -22.32 25.39 -43.71
CA GLY A 294 -23.14 25.82 -44.85
C GLY A 294 -23.70 27.23 -44.74
N GLU A 295 -23.56 27.92 -43.60
CA GLU A 295 -23.89 29.34 -43.46
C GLU A 295 -22.70 30.25 -43.83
N GLU A 296 -22.22 30.09 -45.07
CA GLU A 296 -21.13 30.88 -45.67
C GLU A 296 -21.47 32.39 -45.81
N GLU A 297 -22.71 32.80 -45.51
CA GLU A 297 -23.15 34.19 -45.55
C GLU A 297 -22.83 34.99 -44.27
N GLN A 298 -22.76 34.36 -43.08
CA GLN A 298 -22.43 35.07 -41.84
C GLN A 298 -20.92 35.20 -41.60
N ALA A 299 -20.13 34.20 -42.00
CA ALA A 299 -18.67 34.27 -41.96
C ALA A 299 -18.11 35.29 -42.96
N SER A 300 -18.71 35.42 -44.15
CA SER A 300 -18.36 36.44 -45.14
C SER A 300 -18.70 37.87 -44.66
N ARG A 301 -19.82 38.05 -43.93
CA ARG A 301 -20.18 39.35 -43.32
C ARG A 301 -19.22 39.76 -42.20
N LEU A 302 -18.71 38.80 -41.42
CA LEU A 302 -17.70 39.07 -40.38
C LEU A 302 -16.31 39.33 -40.98
N ALA A 303 -15.92 38.59 -42.01
CA ALA A 303 -14.65 38.80 -42.73
C ALA A 303 -14.62 40.14 -43.49
N ASN A 304 -15.74 40.56 -44.07
CA ASN A 304 -15.88 41.88 -44.69
C ASN A 304 -15.94 43.02 -43.67
N SER A 305 -16.51 42.80 -42.48
CA SER A 305 -16.44 43.78 -41.38
C SER A 305 -15.01 43.93 -40.82
N ALA A 306 -14.27 42.82 -40.71
CA ALA A 306 -12.87 42.84 -40.29
C ALA A 306 -11.94 43.51 -41.33
N ARG A 307 -12.18 43.32 -42.63
CA ARG A 307 -11.47 44.06 -43.70
C ARG A 307 -11.76 45.55 -43.69
N ARG A 308 -13.00 45.96 -43.39
CA ARG A 308 -13.38 47.39 -43.27
C ARG A 308 -12.66 48.08 -42.11
N ILE A 309 -12.55 47.41 -40.96
CA ILE A 309 -11.86 47.94 -39.78
C ILE A 309 -10.34 47.96 -40.01
N GLY A 310 -9.77 46.95 -40.68
CA GLY A 310 -8.36 46.92 -41.05
C GLY A 310 -7.95 48.01 -42.05
N SER A 311 -8.86 48.41 -42.96
CA SER A 311 -8.60 49.47 -43.95
C SER A 311 -8.65 50.90 -43.40
N GLN A 312 -9.11 51.10 -42.16
CA GLN A 312 -9.16 52.43 -41.52
C GLN A 312 -7.97 52.72 -40.59
N ILE A 313 -7.00 51.80 -40.47
CA ILE A 313 -5.89 51.91 -39.51
C ILE A 313 -4.50 51.92 -40.18
N LEU A 314 -4.40 51.80 -41.50
CA LEU A 314 -3.11 51.79 -42.20
C LEU A 314 -3.03 52.91 -43.25
N ASP A 315 -2.55 54.06 -42.80
CA ASP A 315 -1.98 55.11 -43.66
C ASP A 315 -0.61 54.61 -44.16
N PRO A 316 -0.36 54.46 -45.48
CA PRO A 316 0.83 53.79 -45.99
C PRO A 316 1.94 54.83 -46.23
N SER A 317 2.56 55.34 -45.17
CA SER A 317 3.82 56.06 -45.30
C SER A 317 4.69 55.92 -44.06
N GLU A 318 5.24 54.73 -43.85
CA GLU A 318 6.57 54.52 -43.23
C GLU A 318 6.95 53.02 -43.26
N PRO A 319 8.24 52.67 -43.47
CA PRO A 319 8.68 51.28 -43.48
C PRO A 319 9.18 50.87 -42.09
N SER A 320 8.69 49.76 -41.53
CA SER A 320 9.39 49.14 -40.40
C SER A 320 9.29 47.62 -40.43
N GLU A 321 10.46 47.01 -40.42
CA GLU A 321 10.75 45.62 -40.10
C GLU A 321 10.15 45.22 -38.73
N ALA A 322 10.06 43.90 -38.51
CA ALA A 322 9.57 43.19 -37.33
C ALA A 322 8.06 42.88 -37.30
N VAL A 323 7.68 41.74 -37.90
CA VAL A 323 6.49 40.99 -37.49
C VAL A 323 6.94 39.61 -37.02
N GLY A 324 7.05 39.44 -35.70
CA GLY A 324 7.17 38.13 -35.07
C GLY A 324 5.89 37.31 -35.28
N SER A 325 6.04 35.97 -35.33
CA SER A 325 4.96 35.00 -35.56
C SER A 325 3.67 35.35 -34.81
N ILE A 326 2.57 35.36 -35.54
CA ILE A 326 1.20 35.66 -35.09
C ILE A 326 0.59 34.48 -34.30
N ASP A 327 1.20 33.30 -34.36
CA ASP A 327 0.68 32.05 -33.78
C ASP A 327 0.46 32.05 -32.26
N PRO A 328 1.37 32.59 -31.40
CA PRO A 328 1.13 32.62 -29.96
C PRO A 328 0.00 33.58 -29.57
N ILE A 329 -0.25 34.64 -30.36
CA ILE A 329 -1.35 35.58 -30.13
C ILE A 329 -2.69 34.92 -30.50
N VAL A 330 -2.74 34.20 -31.62
CA VAL A 330 -3.94 33.45 -32.05
C VAL A 330 -4.27 32.30 -31.08
N ALA A 331 -3.26 31.60 -30.55
CA ALA A 331 -3.44 30.57 -29.53
C ALA A 331 -3.96 31.15 -28.20
N ALA A 332 -3.42 32.30 -27.77
CA ALA A 332 -3.88 33.00 -26.56
C ALA A 332 -5.31 33.54 -26.69
N ILE A 333 -5.69 34.04 -27.87
CA ILE A 333 -7.06 34.52 -28.15
C ILE A 333 -8.05 33.35 -28.16
N LYS A 334 -7.70 32.21 -28.80
CA LYS A 334 -8.55 31.00 -28.81
C LYS A 334 -8.77 30.45 -27.40
N GLY A 335 -7.75 30.44 -26.54
CA GLY A 335 -7.87 30.02 -25.14
C GLY A 335 -8.81 30.92 -24.33
N LYS A 336 -8.65 32.24 -24.43
CA LYS A 336 -9.50 33.21 -23.70
C LYS A 336 -10.97 33.18 -24.13
N TYR A 337 -11.24 32.99 -25.42
CA TYR A 337 -12.61 32.88 -25.93
C TYR A 337 -13.28 31.57 -25.50
N LEU A 338 -12.54 30.46 -25.53
CA LEU A 338 -13.05 29.17 -25.08
C LEU A 338 -13.39 29.18 -23.58
N ASP A 339 -12.53 29.79 -22.76
CA ASP A 339 -12.78 29.93 -21.32
C ASP A 339 -14.01 30.79 -21.02
N LYS A 340 -14.22 31.86 -21.80
CA LYS A 340 -15.41 32.71 -21.68
C LYS A 340 -16.68 31.94 -22.05
N LEU A 341 -16.67 31.20 -23.15
CA LEU A 341 -17.78 30.35 -23.59
C LEU A 341 -18.10 29.25 -22.57
N ILE A 342 -17.09 28.58 -22.03
CA ILE A 342 -17.27 27.56 -20.98
C ILE A 342 -17.85 28.18 -19.70
N LYS A 343 -17.43 29.39 -19.34
CA LYS A 343 -17.95 30.13 -18.18
C LYS A 343 -19.42 30.53 -18.36
N GLU A 344 -19.77 31.03 -19.54
CA GLU A 344 -21.15 31.39 -19.90
C GLU A 344 -22.06 30.14 -19.97
N PHE A 345 -21.58 29.04 -20.58
CA PHE A 345 -22.30 27.78 -20.62
C PHE A 345 -22.56 27.18 -19.23
N ARG A 346 -21.64 27.39 -18.26
CA ARG A 346 -21.84 26.99 -16.86
C ARG A 346 -22.86 27.85 -16.12
N ALA A 347 -23.01 29.12 -16.49
CA ALA A 347 -23.92 30.05 -15.83
C ALA A 347 -25.39 29.82 -16.23
N LEU A 348 -25.64 29.05 -17.30
CA LEU A 348 -26.99 28.70 -17.71
C LEU A 348 -27.66 27.75 -16.70
N PRO A 349 -28.92 27.99 -16.31
CA PRO A 349 -29.66 27.12 -15.41
C PRO A 349 -29.83 25.73 -16.05
N SER A 350 -29.58 24.66 -15.27
CA SER A 350 -29.63 23.28 -15.78
C SER A 350 -31.01 22.90 -16.32
N SER A 351 -32.08 23.52 -15.82
CA SER A 351 -33.46 23.31 -16.28
C SER A 351 -33.74 23.84 -17.69
N SER A 352 -32.94 24.77 -18.20
CA SER A 352 -33.08 25.31 -19.57
C SER A 352 -32.26 24.55 -20.62
N LEU A 353 -31.49 23.53 -20.20
CA LEU A 353 -30.63 22.75 -21.09
C LEU A 353 -31.26 21.39 -21.40
N SER A 354 -31.02 20.89 -22.62
CA SER A 354 -31.41 19.53 -22.98
C SER A 354 -30.65 18.50 -22.11
N PRO A 355 -31.19 17.27 -21.92
CA PRO A 355 -30.54 16.25 -21.10
C PRO A 355 -29.08 15.95 -21.51
N ALA A 356 -28.77 16.01 -22.81
CA ALA A 356 -27.42 15.82 -23.33
C ALA A 356 -26.47 16.96 -22.89
N LEU A 357 -26.92 18.22 -23.00
CA LEU A 357 -26.14 19.39 -22.58
C LEU A 357 -25.98 19.46 -21.05
N GLN A 358 -26.97 19.02 -20.28
CA GLN A 358 -26.85 18.87 -18.83
C GLN A 358 -25.78 17.85 -18.43
N ASN A 359 -25.62 16.76 -19.21
CA ASN A 359 -24.59 15.76 -18.95
C ASN A 359 -23.18 16.32 -19.28
N ILE A 360 -23.06 17.09 -20.36
CA ILE A 360 -21.82 17.80 -20.71
C ILE A 360 -21.46 18.85 -19.64
N GLN A 361 -22.44 19.63 -19.16
CA GLN A 361 -22.24 20.60 -18.07
C GLN A 361 -21.75 19.91 -16.77
N ARG A 362 -22.32 18.75 -16.42
CA ARG A 362 -21.85 17.92 -15.29
C ARG A 362 -20.43 17.40 -15.50
N ASN A 363 -20.10 16.88 -16.69
CA ASN A 363 -18.75 16.37 -16.97
C ASN A 363 -17.69 17.49 -16.95
N LEU A 364 -18.01 18.69 -17.43
CA LEU A 364 -17.14 19.87 -17.34
C LEU A 364 -16.91 20.32 -15.88
N SER A 365 -17.91 20.23 -15.02
CA SER A 365 -17.72 20.49 -13.58
C SER A 365 -16.79 19.48 -12.91
N HIS A 366 -16.89 18.19 -13.27
CA HIS A 366 -16.01 17.14 -12.77
C HIS A 366 -14.57 17.31 -13.26
N ALA A 367 -14.36 17.67 -14.52
CA ALA A 367 -13.03 17.94 -15.07
C ALA A 367 -12.33 19.12 -14.34
N THR A 368 -13.08 20.18 -14.05
CA THR A 368 -12.56 21.34 -13.31
C THR A 368 -12.20 20.99 -11.87
N PHE A 369 -13.03 20.18 -11.21
CA PHE A 369 -12.73 19.68 -9.87
C PHE A 369 -11.44 18.84 -9.86
N ARG A 370 -11.28 17.93 -10.83
CA ARG A 370 -10.05 17.14 -10.98
C ARG A 370 -8.82 18.00 -11.23
N SER A 371 -8.92 19.04 -12.07
CA SER A 371 -7.83 19.98 -12.34
C SER A 371 -7.39 20.72 -11.06
N LYS A 372 -8.34 21.30 -10.30
CA LYS A 372 -8.04 21.96 -9.02
C LYS A 372 -7.49 21.00 -7.96
N LEU A 373 -7.95 19.75 -7.97
CA LEU A 373 -7.43 18.72 -7.06
C LEU A 373 -5.98 18.38 -7.39
N ASN A 374 -5.65 18.23 -8.67
CA ASN A 374 -4.29 17.95 -9.13
C ASN A 374 -3.34 19.10 -8.81
N GLU A 375 -3.77 20.36 -8.99
CA GLU A 375 -3.01 21.55 -8.60
C GLU A 375 -2.70 21.57 -7.10
N ARG A 376 -3.71 21.30 -6.25
CA ARG A 376 -3.49 21.17 -4.80
C ARG A 376 -2.58 20.01 -4.42
N MET A 377 -2.68 18.88 -5.11
CA MET A 377 -1.78 17.75 -4.87
C MET A 377 -0.34 18.08 -5.26
N ALA A 378 -0.13 18.84 -6.33
CA ALA A 378 1.19 19.33 -6.73
C ALA A 378 1.77 20.31 -5.70
N GLU A 379 0.98 21.27 -5.20
CA GLU A 379 1.40 22.15 -4.11
C GLU A 379 1.76 21.39 -2.83
N MET A 380 0.97 20.39 -2.46
CA MET A 380 1.26 19.56 -1.28
C MET A 380 2.55 18.76 -1.45
N LYS A 381 2.80 18.20 -2.63
CA LYS A 381 4.05 17.50 -2.94
C LYS A 381 5.26 18.44 -2.83
N ALA A 382 5.17 19.63 -3.41
CA ALA A 382 6.24 20.63 -3.32
C ALA A 382 6.54 21.02 -1.86
N LYS A 383 5.50 21.27 -1.04
CA LYS A 383 5.66 21.56 0.39
C LYS A 383 6.28 20.39 1.17
N SER A 384 5.93 19.15 0.82
CA SER A 384 6.51 17.97 1.47
C SER A 384 8.00 17.78 1.13
N ALA A 385 8.41 18.08 -0.11
CA ALA A 385 9.80 18.01 -0.52
C ALA A 385 10.67 19.02 0.25
N SER A 386 10.22 20.28 0.35
CA SER A 386 10.93 21.31 1.13
C SER A 386 11.03 20.97 2.62
N ALA A 387 10.03 20.28 3.19
CA ALA A 387 10.07 19.83 4.58
C ALA A 387 11.10 18.71 4.82
N ILE A 388 11.28 17.83 3.84
CA ILE A 388 12.30 16.77 3.87
C ILE A 388 13.70 17.40 3.80
N GLU A 389 13.93 18.33 2.87
CA GLU A 389 15.21 19.04 2.74
C GLU A 389 15.57 19.80 4.02
N PHE A 390 14.59 20.50 4.63
CA PHE A 390 14.79 21.16 5.91
C PHE A 390 15.15 20.18 7.04
N SER A 391 14.47 19.03 7.09
CA SER A 391 14.71 18.00 8.12
C SER A 391 16.12 17.41 8.00
N GLN A 392 16.58 17.17 6.76
CA GLN A 392 17.92 16.66 6.52
C GLN A 392 18.99 17.68 6.92
N ALA A 393 18.84 18.94 6.49
CA ALA A 393 19.77 20.01 6.87
C ALA A 393 19.82 20.22 8.40
N PHE A 394 18.70 20.06 9.09
CA PHE A 394 18.66 20.13 10.55
C PHE A 394 19.43 18.97 11.21
N LEU A 395 19.23 17.73 10.74
CA LEU A 395 19.96 16.56 11.26
C LEU A 395 21.47 16.72 11.08
N ASP A 396 21.91 17.26 9.95
CA ASP A 396 23.32 17.51 9.68
C ASP A 396 23.91 18.55 10.65
N LYS A 397 23.17 19.63 10.95
CA LYS A 397 23.58 20.63 11.97
C LYS A 397 23.61 20.07 13.40
N VAL A 398 22.66 19.20 13.75
CA VAL A 398 22.64 18.53 15.06
C VAL A 398 23.83 17.57 15.20
N ALA A 399 24.16 16.83 14.14
CA ALA A 399 25.33 15.95 14.12
C ALA A 399 26.65 16.73 14.27
N ALA A 400 26.71 17.96 13.76
CA ALA A 400 27.85 18.87 13.91
C ALA A 400 27.96 19.52 15.30
N GLY A 401 27.01 19.28 16.21
CA GLY A 401 27.03 19.82 17.57
C GLY A 401 26.76 21.32 17.65
N ASP A 402 26.11 21.91 16.65
CA ASP A 402 25.82 23.35 16.60
C ASP A 402 24.74 23.74 17.65
N PRO A 403 25.08 24.55 18.67
CA PRO A 403 24.13 24.99 19.69
C PRO A 403 23.02 25.90 19.13
N GLU A 404 23.20 26.53 17.97
CA GLU A 404 22.17 27.37 17.33
C GLU A 404 21.07 26.56 16.62
N ALA A 405 21.36 25.33 16.21
CA ALA A 405 20.42 24.46 15.49
C ALA A 405 19.12 24.25 16.28
N LYS A 406 19.23 24.06 17.61
CA LYS A 406 18.07 23.90 18.50
C LYS A 406 17.19 25.16 18.53
N LYS A 407 17.80 26.35 18.48
CA LYS A 407 17.08 27.64 18.49
C LYS A 407 16.35 27.87 17.16
N GLU A 408 16.98 27.53 16.03
CA GLU A 408 16.34 27.58 14.71
C GLU A 408 15.16 26.62 14.61
N PHE A 409 15.31 25.38 15.09
CA PHE A 409 14.23 24.40 15.11
C PHE A 409 13.00 24.89 15.90
N MET A 410 13.23 25.43 17.09
CA MET A 410 12.14 25.95 17.92
C MET A 410 11.41 27.12 17.26
N LYS A 411 12.09 27.99 16.50
CA LYS A 411 11.45 29.06 15.71
C LYS A 411 10.55 28.49 14.61
N VAL A 412 11.01 27.46 13.90
CA VAL A 412 10.23 26.82 12.83
C VAL A 412 9.00 26.11 13.40
N VAL A 413 9.14 25.38 14.51
CA VAL A 413 8.00 24.75 15.21
C VAL A 413 6.96 25.79 15.64
N GLN A 414 7.41 26.90 16.23
CA GLN A 414 6.52 28.00 16.63
C GLN A 414 5.79 28.61 15.43
N GLN A 415 6.46 28.76 14.28
CA GLN A 415 5.85 29.27 13.07
C GLN A 415 4.80 28.30 12.50
N CYS A 416 5.10 27.01 12.43
CA CYS A 416 4.16 25.97 12.00
C CYS A 416 2.90 25.94 12.88
N ILE A 417 3.05 26.09 14.20
CA ILE A 417 1.92 26.18 15.12
C ILE A 417 1.06 27.41 14.82
N LYS A 418 1.67 28.59 14.60
CA LYS A 418 0.94 29.82 14.25
C LYS A 418 0.15 29.65 12.95
N ASP A 419 0.75 29.05 11.93
CA ASP A 419 0.11 28.84 10.63
C ASP A 419 -1.05 27.83 10.71
N ALA A 420 -0.88 26.75 11.48
CA ALA A 420 -1.95 25.78 11.75
C ALA A 420 -3.14 26.41 12.48
N VAL A 421 -2.88 27.29 13.46
CA VAL A 421 -3.93 28.03 14.17
C VAL A 421 -4.64 29.01 13.22
N LYS A 422 -3.91 29.75 12.39
CA LYS A 422 -4.48 30.66 11.39
C LYS A 422 -5.37 29.92 10.39
N ALA A 423 -4.92 28.78 9.88
CA ALA A 423 -5.69 27.91 8.98
C ALA A 423 -6.97 27.38 9.63
N ARG A 424 -6.89 26.91 10.89
CA ARG A 424 -8.05 26.45 11.66
C ARG A 424 -9.08 27.56 11.87
N THR A 425 -8.62 28.79 12.10
CA THR A 425 -9.49 29.95 12.31
C THR A 425 -10.18 30.39 11.01
N ALA A 426 -9.45 30.39 9.89
CA ALA A 426 -10.01 30.63 8.57
C ALA A 426 -11.07 29.58 8.19
N ALA A 427 -10.80 28.29 8.46
CA ALA A 427 -11.76 27.21 8.23
C ALA A 427 -13.03 27.33 9.08
N LYS A 428 -12.91 27.78 10.34
CA LYS A 428 -14.07 28.10 11.19
C LYS A 428 -14.88 29.28 10.64
N LYS A 429 -14.21 30.31 10.09
CA LYS A 429 -14.88 31.47 9.48
C LYS A 429 -15.61 31.12 8.18
N ALA A 430 -15.07 30.19 7.38
CA ALA A 430 -15.70 29.73 6.14
C ALA A 430 -16.88 28.76 6.35
N LYS A 431 -17.03 28.18 7.56
CA LYS A 431 -18.17 27.32 7.94
C LYS A 431 -19.35 28.10 8.51
N LYS A 432 -19.11 29.33 8.98
CA LYS A 432 -20.16 30.28 9.36
C LYS A 432 -20.54 31.08 8.12
#